data_AF-A0A842MEG1-F1
#
_entry.id   AF-A0A842MEG1-F1
#
_cell.length_a   1.000
_cell.length_b   1.000
_cell.length_c   1.000
_cell.angle_alpha   90.00
_cell.angle_beta   90.00
_cell.angle_gamma   90.00
#
_symmetry.space_group_name_H-M   'P 1'
#
loop_
_entity.id
_entity.type
_entity.pdbx_description
1 polymer ?
#
loop_
_entity_poly.entity_id
_entity_poly.type
_entity_poly.pdbx_seq_one_letter_code
_entity_poly.pdbx_strand_id
1 'polypeptide(L)' 'MGEIKDVLSSLRRGRGIKVCPECGSTDISPITMTGYISQPTYVCNKCGFQSTIFPEVDMADLKGEKERRTE' A
#
# COMPACT_ATOMS: atom_id res chain seq x y z
N MET A 1 20.05 23.41 15.53
CA MET A 1 19.73 23.13 14.12
C MET A 1 19.26 21.69 13.99
N GLY A 2 17.97 21.44 14.19
CA GLY A 2 17.38 20.09 14.17
C GLY A 2 16.11 19.98 13.33
N GLU A 3 15.78 20.99 12.52
CA GLU A 3 14.39 21.20 12.08
C GLU A 3 13.95 20.37 10.86
N ILE A 4 14.89 19.77 10.11
CA ILE A 4 14.56 19.11 8.84
C ILE A 4 14.32 17.59 9.04
N LYS A 5 15.03 16.97 9.99
CA LYS A 5 14.95 15.52 10.24
C LYS A 5 13.62 15.10 10.87
N ASP A 6 13.09 15.93 11.77
CA ASP A 6 11.78 15.71 12.38
C ASP A 6 10.66 15.84 11.35
N VAL A 7 10.71 16.86 10.48
CA VAL A 7 9.73 17.05 9.39
C VAL A 7 9.77 15.87 8.41
N LEU A 8 10.96 15.41 8.02
CA LEU A 8 11.10 14.24 7.13
C LEU A 8 10.62 12.93 7.78
N SER A 9 10.72 12.81 9.10
CA SER A 9 10.24 11.63 9.84
C SER A 9 8.72 11.57 9.90
N SER A 10 8.05 12.73 9.97
CA SER A 10 6.59 12.88 9.88
C SER A 10 6.05 12.65 8.46
N LEU A 11 6.89 12.87 7.45
CA LEU A 11 6.59 12.63 6.03
C LEU A 11 6.75 11.17 5.59
N ARG A 12 6.89 10.22 6.52
CA ARG A 12 6.80 8.78 6.22
C ARG A 12 5.44 8.49 5.58
N ARG A 13 5.42 8.55 4.24
CA ARG A 13 4.31 8.14 3.37
C ARG A 13 3.76 6.83 3.93
N GLY A 14 2.48 6.83 4.28
CA GLY A 14 1.76 5.63 4.69
C GLY A 14 2.11 4.51 3.73
N ARG A 15 2.57 3.38 4.27
CA ARG A 15 2.85 2.19 3.46
C ARG A 15 1.50 1.62 3.07
N GLY A 16 0.88 2.19 2.04
CA GLY A 16 -0.33 1.67 1.45
C GLY A 16 -0.09 0.20 1.08
N ILE A 17 -0.89 -0.70 1.64
CA ILE A 17 -0.84 -2.12 1.27
C ILE A 17 -1.79 -2.30 0.10
N LYS A 18 -1.31 -2.89 -1.00
CA LYS A 18 -2.16 -3.27 -2.12
C LYS A 18 -3.05 -4.45 -1.71
N VAL A 19 -4.31 -4.43 -2.13
CA VAL A 19 -5.30 -5.48 -1.82
C VAL A 19 -5.94 -5.96 -3.12
N CYS A 20 -6.03 -7.28 -3.30
CA CYS A 20 -6.68 -7.87 -4.45
C CYS A 20 -8.19 -7.61 -4.41
N PRO A 21 -8.78 -7.00 -5.46
CA PRO A 21 -10.21 -6.71 -5.49
C PRO A 21 -11.08 -7.97 -5.57
N GLU A 22 -10.55 -9.08 -6.11
CA GLU A 22 -11.31 -10.31 -6.30
C GLU A 22 -11.39 -11.17 -5.03
N CYS A 23 -10.29 -11.28 -4.28
CA CYS A 23 -10.21 -12.19 -3.12
C CYS A 23 -9.82 -11.52 -1.80
N GLY A 24 -9.54 -10.22 -1.80
CA GLY A 24 -9.13 -9.47 -0.61
C GLY A 24 -7.71 -9.77 -0.12
N SER A 25 -6.93 -10.58 -0.84
CA SER A 25 -5.56 -10.90 -0.44
C SER A 25 -4.61 -9.71 -0.61
N THR A 26 -3.72 -9.52 0.36
CA THR A 26 -2.60 -8.56 0.29
C THR A 26 -1.33 -9.17 -0.31
N ASP A 27 -1.37 -10.46 -0.67
CA ASP A 27 -0.25 -11.20 -1.25
C ASP A 27 -0.18 -10.94 -2.76
N ILE A 28 0.47 -9.83 -3.09
CA ILE A 28 0.56 -9.28 -4.45
C ILE A 28 2.02 -9.10 -4.83
N SER A 29 2.40 -9.61 -6.00
CA SER A 29 3.74 -9.50 -6.55
C SER A 29 3.75 -8.69 -7.85
N PRO A 30 4.75 -7.81 -8.06
CA PRO A 30 4.91 -7.14 -9.34
C PRO A 30 5.41 -8.13 -10.40
N ILE A 31 4.77 -8.13 -11.56
CA ILE A 31 5.28 -8.74 -12.79
C ILE A 31 6.13 -7.68 -13.48
N THR A 32 7.45 -7.85 -13.44
CA THR A 32 8.37 -6.99 -14.17
C THR A 32 8.37 -7.42 -15.64
N MET A 33 7.71 -6.65 -16.49
CA MET A 33 7.90 -6.78 -17.94
C MET A 33 9.25 -6.16 -18.30
N THR A 34 10.12 -6.94 -18.96
CA THR A 34 11.44 -6.50 -19.42
C THR A 34 11.29 -5.54 -20.61
N GLY A 35 10.98 -4.28 -20.33
CA GLY A 35 10.89 -3.23 -21.32
C GLY A 35 10.82 -1.86 -20.63
N TYR A 36 11.64 -0.92 -21.07
CA TYR A 36 11.76 0.43 -20.49
C TYR A 36 10.46 1.26 -20.50
N ILE A 37 9.36 0.75 -21.08
CA ILE A 37 8.16 1.51 -21.45
C ILE A 37 6.88 0.98 -20.76
N SER A 38 6.88 -0.22 -20.17
CA SER A 38 5.65 -0.82 -19.61
C SER A 38 5.41 -0.41 -18.15
N GLN A 39 4.17 -0.01 -17.83
CA GLN A 39 3.71 0.16 -16.45
C GLN A 39 3.85 -1.15 -15.67
N PRO A 40 4.20 -1.12 -14.37
CA PRO A 40 4.29 -2.32 -13.56
C PRO A 40 2.92 -2.99 -13.49
N THR A 41 2.84 -4.24 -13.93
CA THR A 41 1.65 -5.09 -13.72
C THR A 41 1.83 -5.83 -12.42
N TYR A 42 0.75 -6.11 -11.70
CA TYR A 42 0.78 -6.87 -10.45
C TYR A 42 -0.08 -8.12 -10.58
N VAL A 43 0.30 -9.17 -9.86
CA VAL A 43 -0.44 -10.42 -9.76
C VAL A 43 -0.73 -10.75 -8.31
N CYS A 44 -1.95 -11.19 -8.04
CA CYS A 44 -2.31 -11.79 -6.76
C CYS A 44 -1.89 -13.27 -6.72
N ASN A 45 -1.05 -13.64 -5.77
CA ASN A 45 -0.56 -15.02 -5.64
C ASN A 45 -1.62 -15.99 -5.09
N LYS A 46 -2.75 -15.47 -4.57
CA LYS A 46 -3.86 -16.28 -4.04
C LYS A 46 -4.85 -16.74 -5.11
N CYS A 47 -5.34 -15.81 -5.96
CA CYS A 47 -6.37 -16.11 -6.95
C CYS A 47 -5.88 -15.99 -8.41
N GLY A 48 -4.66 -15.47 -8.63
CA GLY A 48 -4.10 -15.28 -9.97
C GLY A 48 -4.59 -14.02 -10.70
N PHE A 49 -5.38 -13.15 -10.05
CA PHE A 49 -5.83 -11.88 -10.66
C PHE A 49 -4.65 -10.98 -11.03
N GLN A 50 -4.66 -10.44 -12.25
CA GLN A 50 -3.59 -9.59 -12.79
C GLN A 50 -4.15 -8.23 -13.21
N SER A 51 -3.51 -7.15 -12.76
CA SER A 51 -3.90 -5.78 -13.09
C SER A 51 -2.74 -4.82 -12.83
N THR A 52 -2.72 -3.69 -13.54
CA THR A 52 -1.81 -2.57 -13.23
C THR A 52 -2.30 -1.72 -12.06
N ILE A 53 -3.60 -1.86 -11.70
CA ILE A 53 -4.27 -1.08 -10.67
C ILE A 53 -4.78 -2.03 -9.58
N PHE A 54 -4.33 -1.82 -8.35
CA PHE A 54 -4.84 -2.48 -7.15
C PHE A 54 -5.21 -1.40 -6.12
N PRO A 55 -6.35 -1.56 -5.42
CA PRO A 55 -6.68 -0.73 -4.27
C PRO A 55 -5.55 -0.71 -3.24
N GLU A 56 -5.19 0.47 -2.74
CA GLU A 56 -4.24 0.64 -1.65
C GLU A 56 -4.99 1.06 -0.39
N VAL A 57 -4.77 0.33 0.70
CA VAL A 57 -5.31 0.67 2.02
C VAL A 57 -4.19 1.22 2.88
N ASP A 58 -4.42 2.38 3.50
CA ASP A 58 -3.46 2.95 4.43
C ASP A 58 -3.56 2.24 5.78
N MET A 59 -2.44 1.72 6.28
CA MET A 59 -2.41 1.08 7.59
C MET A 59 -2.58 2.09 8.74
N ALA A 60 -2.39 3.38 8.48
CA ALA A 60 -2.60 4.43 9.48
C ALA A 60 -4.09 4.57 9.85
N ASP A 61 -5.00 4.39 8.89
CA ASP A 61 -6.45 4.43 9.12
C ASP A 61 -6.93 3.33 10.07
N LEU A 62 -6.31 2.15 10.03
CA LEU A 62 -6.67 1.03 10.92
C LEU A 62 -6.26 1.24 12.39
N LYS A 63 -5.38 2.22 12.68
CA LYS A 63 -4.89 2.48 14.04
C LYS A 63 -5.58 3.66 14.74
N GLY A 64 -6.44 4.40 14.07
CA GLY A 64 -7.12 5.59 14.61
C GLY A 64 -8.37 5.33 15.45
N GLU A 65 -8.88 4.09 15.50
CA GLU A 65 -10.16 3.76 16.17
C GLU A 65 -10.03 3.17 17.60
N LYS A 66 -8.91 3.36 18.30
CA LYS A 66 -8.80 2.93 19.71
C LYS A 66 -8.86 4.03 20.77
N GLU A 67 -8.97 5.31 20.39
CA GLU A 67 -8.96 6.43 21.35
C GLU A 67 -10.13 7.41 21.20
N ARG A 68 -11.34 6.90 20.95
CA ARG A 68 -12.59 7.70 21.09
C ARG A 68 -13.71 6.89 21.74
N ARG A 69 -13.47 6.38 22.94
CA ARG A 69 -14.54 5.89 23.84
C ARG A 69 -14.21 6.15 25.30
N THR A 70 -14.02 7.42 25.63
CA THR A 70 -14.24 8.08 26.93
C THR A 70 -14.40 9.53 26.47
N GLU A 71 -15.56 10.16 26.59
CA GLU A 71 -16.28 10.53 27.82
C GLU A 71 -17.80 10.58 27.57
#